data_AF-A0A916VKW5-F1
#
_entry.id   AF-A0A916VKW5-F1
#
_cell.length_a   1.000
_cell.length_b   1.000
_cell.length_c   1.000
_cell.angle_alpha   90.00
_cell.angle_beta   90.00
_cell.angle_gamma   90.00
#
_symmetry.space_group_name_H-M   'P 1'
#
loop_
_entity.id
_entity.type
_entity.pdbx_description
1 polymer ?
#
loop_
_entity_poly.entity_id
_entity_poly.type
_entity_poly.pdbx_seq_one_letter_code
_entity_poly.pdbx_strand_id
1 'polypeptide(L)'
;MKRIVLIAGFESFNTGLYRQAAQMATSQCPDLDIQVFSDRALSQQPETVATALENADVFFGSLLFDYDQVLWLRERVENIPIRLVFESALELMALTKLGKFIIGDQPKGMPKPVKFILSKFSSGREEDKLAGYISFLKTGPKLLKFVPVKKVQDLRNWLIIYGYWNAGGTENVAAMCWVLAEKYLDLKVGEIPPTCGNSQYGFTASRLPGLF
;
A
#
# COMPACT_ATOMS: atom_id res chain seq x y z
N MET A 1 -5.43 -18.39 -8.66
CA MET A 1 -6.01 -17.25 -7.91
C MET A 1 -4.90 -16.26 -7.66
N LYS A 2 -5.20 -14.97 -7.75
CA LYS A 2 -4.23 -13.90 -7.44
C LYS A 2 -4.23 -13.65 -5.94
N ARG A 3 -3.05 -13.55 -5.33
CA ARG A 3 -2.92 -13.51 -3.87
C ARG A 3 -2.41 -12.17 -3.37
N ILE A 4 -3.16 -11.58 -2.43
CA ILE A 4 -2.71 -10.48 -1.58
C ILE A 4 -2.41 -11.02 -0.19
N VAL A 5 -1.18 -10.80 0.30
CA VAL A 5 -0.82 -11.06 1.70
C VAL A 5 -0.75 -9.72 2.43
N LEU A 6 -1.65 -9.52 3.39
CA LEU A 6 -1.75 -8.33 4.22
C LEU A 6 -1.24 -8.64 5.62
N ILE A 7 -0.21 -7.92 6.06
CA ILE A 7 0.35 -8.02 7.42
C ILE A 7 0.30 -6.64 8.08
N ALA A 8 -0.47 -6.54 9.17
CA ALA A 8 -0.59 -5.32 9.96
C ALA A 8 0.01 -5.51 11.37
N GLY A 9 0.94 -4.66 11.76
CA GLY A 9 1.53 -4.63 13.10
C GLY A 9 0.83 -3.64 14.03
N PHE A 10 1.06 -3.76 15.34
CA PHE A 10 0.45 -2.92 16.40
C PHE A 10 -1.10 -2.87 16.44
N GLU A 11 -1.78 -3.48 15.48
CA GLU A 11 -3.23 -3.46 15.28
C GLU A 11 -3.84 -4.86 15.37
N SER A 12 -3.29 -5.72 16.21
CA SER A 12 -3.84 -7.09 16.39
C SER A 12 -5.36 -7.10 16.68
N PHE A 13 -5.90 -6.03 17.25
CA PHE A 13 -7.35 -5.81 17.46
C PHE A 13 -8.14 -5.57 16.15
N ASN A 14 -7.54 -4.97 15.12
CA ASN A 14 -8.16 -4.76 13.80
C ASN A 14 -8.04 -5.97 12.88
N THR A 15 -7.33 -7.04 13.26
CA THR A 15 -7.22 -8.26 12.43
C THR A 15 -8.60 -8.81 12.04
N GLY A 16 -9.61 -8.71 12.92
CA GLY A 16 -10.99 -9.08 12.62
C GLY A 16 -11.60 -8.23 11.50
N LEU A 17 -11.40 -6.91 11.56
CA LEU A 17 -11.82 -5.96 10.53
C LEU A 17 -11.15 -6.27 9.18
N TYR A 18 -9.84 -6.52 9.17
CA TYR A 18 -9.12 -6.86 7.95
C TYR A 18 -9.56 -8.20 7.36
N ARG A 19 -9.88 -9.20 8.19
CA ARG A 19 -10.46 -10.47 7.71
C ARG A 19 -11.87 -10.27 7.14
N GLN A 20 -12.69 -9.43 7.74
CA GLN A 20 -14.01 -9.07 7.18
C GLN A 20 -13.86 -8.35 5.84
N ALA A 21 -12.88 -7.45 5.73
CA ALA A 21 -12.60 -6.74 4.48
C ALA A 21 -12.12 -7.71 3.39
N ALA A 22 -11.26 -8.67 3.75
CA ALA A 22 -10.83 -9.75 2.87
C ALA A 22 -12.02 -10.59 2.36
N GLN A 23 -12.91 -11.01 3.25
CA GLN A 23 -14.12 -11.75 2.87
C GLN A 23 -15.03 -10.95 1.95
N MET A 24 -15.26 -9.68 2.28
CA MET A 24 -16.04 -8.77 1.44
C MET A 24 -15.43 -8.63 0.05
N ALA A 25 -14.11 -8.43 -0.02
CA ALA A 25 -13.40 -8.26 -1.27
C ALA A 25 -13.46 -9.52 -2.16
N THR A 26 -13.18 -10.69 -1.59
CA THR A 26 -13.24 -11.98 -2.29
C THR A 26 -14.67 -12.34 -2.72
N SER A 27 -15.71 -11.93 -1.99
CA SER A 27 -17.10 -12.20 -2.36
C SER A 27 -17.50 -11.58 -3.70
N GLN A 28 -16.93 -10.41 -4.04
CA GLN A 28 -17.16 -9.72 -5.31
C GLN A 28 -16.08 -10.01 -6.36
N CYS A 29 -15.01 -10.69 -5.97
CA CYS A 29 -13.91 -11.06 -6.87
C CYS A 29 -13.39 -12.46 -6.48
N PRO A 30 -14.05 -13.55 -6.93
CA PRO A 30 -13.73 -14.92 -6.50
C PRO A 30 -12.32 -15.39 -6.86
N ASP A 31 -11.70 -14.78 -7.88
CA ASP A 31 -10.33 -15.08 -8.30
C ASP A 31 -9.25 -14.44 -7.40
N LEU A 32 -9.67 -13.62 -6.42
CA LEU A 32 -8.81 -12.94 -5.47
C LEU A 32 -8.75 -13.68 -4.13
N ASP A 33 -7.56 -14.14 -3.76
CA ASP A 33 -7.23 -14.71 -2.45
C ASP A 33 -6.56 -13.63 -1.59
N ILE A 34 -7.11 -13.37 -0.40
CA ILE A 34 -6.56 -12.37 0.52
C ILE A 34 -6.26 -13.05 1.85
N GLN A 35 -4.97 -13.12 2.20
CA GLN A 35 -4.50 -13.69 3.46
C GLN A 35 -4.08 -12.58 4.41
N VAL A 36 -4.72 -12.55 5.57
CA VAL A 36 -4.53 -11.52 6.59
C VAL A 36 -3.78 -12.10 7.80
N PHE A 37 -2.71 -11.42 8.18
CA PHE A 37 -1.90 -11.72 9.37
C PHE A 37 -1.69 -10.47 10.21
N SER A 38 -1.46 -10.67 11.51
CA SER A 38 -0.87 -9.65 12.36
C SER A 38 0.64 -9.87 12.49
N ASP A 39 1.38 -8.86 12.93
CA ASP A 39 2.80 -9.00 13.34
C ASP A 39 3.07 -10.21 14.26
N ARG A 40 2.17 -10.52 15.20
CA ARG A 40 2.27 -11.70 16.09
C ARG A 40 2.42 -13.02 15.33
N ALA A 41 1.83 -13.14 14.15
CA ALA A 41 1.90 -14.35 13.35
C ALA A 41 3.32 -14.63 12.84
N LEU A 42 4.15 -13.59 12.69
CA LEU A 42 5.55 -13.73 12.27
C LEU A 42 6.37 -14.52 13.29
N SER A 43 6.04 -14.40 14.57
CA SER A 43 6.70 -15.14 15.65
C SER A 43 5.97 -16.44 16.00
N GLN A 44 4.63 -16.44 15.96
CA GLN A 44 3.81 -17.58 16.41
C GLN A 44 3.64 -18.68 15.36
N GLN A 45 3.62 -18.30 14.08
CA GLN A 45 3.36 -19.20 12.95
C GLN A 45 4.18 -18.81 11.71
N PRO A 46 5.52 -18.69 11.82
CA PRO A 46 6.40 -18.21 10.75
C PRO A 46 6.27 -19.01 9.46
N GLU A 47 6.11 -20.34 9.54
CA GLU A 47 5.98 -21.22 8.37
C GLU A 47 4.70 -20.96 7.57
N THR A 48 3.60 -20.66 8.27
CA THR A 48 2.33 -20.31 7.61
C THR A 48 2.46 -18.99 6.87
N VAL A 49 3.10 -17.99 7.48
CA VAL A 49 3.33 -16.69 6.83
C VAL A 49 4.29 -16.84 5.65
N ALA A 50 5.37 -17.61 5.79
CA ALA A 50 6.33 -17.85 4.71
C ALA A 50 5.65 -18.49 3.49
N THR A 51 4.84 -19.53 3.71
CA THR A 51 4.08 -20.21 2.64
C THR A 51 3.11 -19.26 1.94
N ALA A 52 2.47 -18.36 2.69
CA ALA A 52 1.58 -17.35 2.13
C ALA A 52 2.33 -16.37 1.22
N LEU A 53 3.50 -15.89 1.68
CA LEU A 53 4.34 -14.93 0.97
C LEU A 53 4.99 -15.51 -0.29
N GLU A 54 5.39 -16.77 -0.29
CA GLU A 54 6.03 -17.43 -1.45
C GLU A 54 5.18 -17.36 -2.72
N ASN A 55 3.85 -17.44 -2.57
CA ASN A 55 2.90 -17.45 -3.67
C ASN A 55 2.14 -16.12 -3.82
N ALA A 56 2.63 -15.04 -3.20
CA ALA A 56 1.96 -13.76 -3.21
C ALA A 56 2.21 -12.98 -4.52
N ASP A 57 1.15 -12.42 -5.11
CA ASP A 57 1.27 -11.42 -6.17
C ASP A 57 1.47 -10.02 -5.57
N VAL A 58 0.90 -9.79 -4.38
CA VAL A 58 0.97 -8.52 -3.64
C VAL A 58 1.35 -8.77 -2.18
N PHE A 59 2.35 -8.05 -1.70
CA PHE A 59 2.62 -7.86 -0.29
C PHE A 59 2.13 -6.49 0.16
N PHE A 60 1.31 -6.48 1.20
CA PHE A 60 0.84 -5.27 1.87
C PHE A 60 1.28 -5.31 3.34
N GLY A 61 2.15 -4.38 3.74
CA GLY A 61 2.66 -4.26 5.10
C GLY A 61 2.29 -2.91 5.71
N SER A 62 1.86 -2.89 6.98
CA SER A 62 1.64 -1.65 7.70
C SER A 62 1.99 -1.77 9.18
N LEU A 63 2.57 -0.72 9.77
CA LEU A 63 2.91 -0.64 11.20
C LEU A 63 3.85 -1.75 11.71
N LEU A 64 4.83 -2.15 10.88
CA LEU A 64 5.80 -3.20 11.17
C LEU A 64 7.15 -2.59 11.61
N PHE A 65 7.53 -2.79 12.87
CA PHE A 65 8.69 -2.10 13.46
C PHE A 65 9.65 -3.00 14.25
N ASP A 66 9.26 -4.23 14.58
CA ASP A 66 10.15 -5.15 15.29
C ASP A 66 11.33 -5.53 14.40
N TYR A 67 12.55 -5.36 14.90
CA TYR A 67 13.77 -5.46 14.10
C TYR A 67 13.95 -6.84 13.47
N ASP A 68 13.79 -7.91 14.25
CA ASP A 68 13.97 -9.28 13.79
C ASP A 68 12.89 -9.65 12.76
N GLN A 69 11.65 -9.25 13.02
CA GLN A 69 10.54 -9.41 12.06
C GLN A 69 10.77 -8.64 10.76
N VAL A 70 11.29 -7.41 10.84
CA VAL A 70 11.60 -6.55 9.69
C VAL A 70 12.66 -7.19 8.80
N LEU A 71 13.75 -7.69 9.38
CA LEU A 71 14.79 -8.39 8.62
C LEU A 71 14.24 -9.67 7.96
N TRP A 72 13.51 -10.47 8.73
CA TRP A 72 12.91 -11.71 8.24
C TRP A 72 11.94 -11.48 7.08
N LEU A 73 11.11 -10.44 7.17
CA LEU A 73 10.17 -10.04 6.13
C LEU A 73 10.88 -9.54 4.88
N ARG A 74 11.88 -8.66 5.05
CA ARG A 74 12.61 -8.04 3.93
C ARG A 74 13.12 -9.07 2.94
N GLU A 75 13.76 -10.13 3.44
CA GLU A 75 14.29 -11.22 2.61
C GLU A 75 13.21 -11.95 1.80
N ARG A 76 12.03 -12.11 2.39
CA ARG A 76 10.93 -12.89 1.79
C ARG A 76 10.07 -12.09 0.84
N VAL A 77 9.92 -10.79 1.09
CA VAL A 77 9.03 -9.95 0.28
C VAL A 77 9.73 -9.32 -0.92
N GLU A 78 11.06 -9.27 -0.95
CA GLU A 78 11.83 -8.56 -1.99
C GLU A 78 11.48 -9.00 -3.43
N ASN A 79 11.19 -10.29 -3.63
CA ASN A 79 10.85 -10.85 -4.93
C ASN A 79 9.37 -10.71 -5.30
N ILE A 80 8.51 -10.28 -4.36
CA ILE A 80 7.09 -10.10 -4.62
C ILE A 80 6.91 -8.92 -5.61
N PRO A 81 6.17 -9.10 -6.72
CA PRO A 81 6.10 -8.11 -7.80
C PRO A 81 5.55 -6.76 -7.37
N ILE A 82 4.52 -6.77 -6.53
CA ILE A 82 3.87 -5.58 -5.98
C ILE A 82 4.08 -5.58 -4.47
N ARG A 83 4.66 -4.49 -3.97
CA ARG A 83 4.95 -4.30 -2.55
C ARG A 83 4.43 -2.94 -2.14
N LEU A 84 3.56 -2.92 -1.14
CA LEU A 84 3.02 -1.71 -0.56
C LEU A 84 3.33 -1.75 0.92
N VAL A 85 4.20 -0.86 1.37
CA VAL A 85 4.56 -0.76 2.78
C VAL A 85 4.30 0.65 3.27
N PHE A 86 3.38 0.77 4.21
CA PHE A 86 2.96 2.04 4.79
C PHE A 86 3.34 2.10 6.26
N GLU A 87 3.69 3.30 6.74
CA GLU A 87 3.99 3.59 8.16
C GLU A 87 4.72 2.45 8.91
N SER A 88 5.83 1.95 8.39
CA SER A 88 6.61 0.83 8.95
C SER A 88 8.09 1.20 9.06
N ALA A 89 8.95 0.27 9.46
CA ALA A 89 10.40 0.45 9.40
C ALA A 89 10.86 0.91 8.00
N LEU A 90 11.80 1.84 7.96
CA LEU A 90 12.25 2.48 6.71
C LEU A 90 12.82 1.46 5.71
N GLU A 91 13.42 0.40 6.22
CA GLU A 91 13.96 -0.72 5.46
C GLU A 91 12.88 -1.48 4.69
N LEU A 92 11.68 -1.63 5.27
CA LEU A 92 10.53 -2.23 4.57
C LEU A 92 9.86 -1.20 3.66
N MET A 93 9.69 0.04 4.12
CA MET A 93 9.09 1.11 3.31
C MET A 93 9.84 1.31 1.98
N ALA A 94 11.16 1.22 2.01
CA ALA A 94 12.03 1.30 0.84
C ALA A 94 11.78 0.18 -0.20
N LEU A 95 11.14 -0.93 0.17
CA LEU A 95 10.79 -2.01 -0.75
C LEU A 95 9.53 -1.70 -1.57
N THR A 96 8.82 -0.61 -1.28
CA THR A 96 7.57 -0.26 -1.96
C THR A 96 7.76 -0.13 -3.47
N LYS A 97 6.98 -0.92 -4.20
CA LYS A 97 6.96 -0.99 -5.66
C LYS A 97 5.52 -1.26 -6.14
N LEU A 98 5.01 -0.37 -6.98
CA LEU A 98 3.72 -0.49 -7.65
C LEU A 98 3.91 -0.11 -9.13
N GLY A 99 3.87 -1.09 -10.03
CA GLY A 99 4.19 -0.85 -11.44
C GLY A 99 5.57 -0.21 -11.62
N LYS A 100 5.61 0.99 -12.21
CA LYS A 100 6.82 1.81 -12.39
C LYS A 100 7.14 2.74 -11.22
N PHE A 101 6.24 2.85 -10.24
CA PHE A 101 6.48 3.64 -9.03
C PHE A 101 7.26 2.78 -8.03
N ILE A 102 8.45 3.24 -7.64
CA ILE A 102 9.33 2.58 -6.66
C ILE A 102 9.85 3.66 -5.71
N ILE A 103 9.75 3.43 -4.41
CA ILE A 103 10.31 4.35 -3.42
C ILE A 103 11.84 4.29 -3.48
N GLY A 104 12.49 5.44 -3.52
CA GLY A 104 13.96 5.56 -3.57
C GLY A 104 14.57 5.42 -4.97
N ASP A 105 13.78 5.02 -5.98
CA ASP A 105 14.23 5.03 -7.38
C ASP A 105 13.99 6.39 -8.04
N GLN A 106 14.78 6.71 -9.06
CA GLN A 106 14.65 7.91 -9.88
C GLN A 106 14.55 7.56 -11.37
N PRO A 107 13.36 7.15 -11.85
CA PRO A 107 13.17 6.74 -13.22
C PRO A 107 13.52 7.86 -14.22
N LYS A 108 14.23 7.51 -15.29
CA LYS A 108 14.50 8.43 -16.40
C LYS A 108 13.17 8.86 -17.04
N GLY A 109 12.98 10.16 -17.24
CA GLY A 109 11.77 10.74 -17.84
C GLY A 109 10.66 11.14 -16.86
N MET A 110 10.85 10.90 -15.55
CA MET A 110 9.92 11.37 -14.53
C MET A 110 9.90 12.91 -14.43
N PRO A 111 8.72 13.55 -14.32
CA PRO A 111 8.61 15.00 -14.18
C PRO A 111 9.41 15.54 -12.98
N LYS A 112 10.10 16.67 -13.16
CA LYS A 112 10.96 17.29 -12.12
C LYS A 112 10.28 17.41 -10.74
N PRO A 113 9.01 17.85 -10.63
CA PRO A 113 8.38 18.01 -9.32
C PRO A 113 8.16 16.66 -8.61
N VAL A 114 7.83 15.61 -9.38
CA VAL A 114 7.66 14.25 -8.84
C VAL A 114 9.01 13.68 -8.43
N LYS A 115 10.02 13.83 -9.29
CA LYS A 115 11.40 13.42 -9.01
C LYS A 115 11.95 14.08 -7.74
N PHE A 116 11.66 15.36 -7.55
CA PHE A 116 12.06 16.09 -6.34
C PHE A 116 11.47 15.46 -5.08
N ILE A 117 10.19 15.06 -5.10
CA ILE A 117 9.62 14.40 -3.93
C ILE A 117 10.18 12.99 -3.74
N LEU A 118 10.35 12.21 -4.81
CA LEU A 118 10.97 10.88 -4.71
C LEU A 118 12.39 10.93 -4.15
N SER A 119 13.17 11.97 -4.49
CA SER A 119 14.52 12.14 -3.95
C SER A 119 14.56 12.32 -2.43
N LYS A 120 13.48 12.81 -1.80
CA LYS A 120 13.39 12.96 -0.35
C LYS A 120 13.33 11.62 0.38
N PHE A 121 12.99 10.54 -0.31
CA PHE A 121 13.02 9.18 0.25
C PHE A 121 14.39 8.53 0.18
N SER A 122 15.26 8.98 -0.73
CA SER A 122 16.56 8.36 -0.99
C SER A 122 17.74 9.01 -0.29
N SER A 123 17.63 10.28 0.15
CA SER A 123 18.77 11.06 0.66
C SER A 123 18.55 11.57 2.08
N GLY A 124 19.58 11.49 2.93
CA GLY A 124 19.62 12.15 4.24
C GLY A 124 19.51 11.20 5.43
N ARG A 125 19.36 11.79 6.63
CA ARG A 125 19.13 11.05 7.88
C ARG A 125 17.74 10.40 7.84
N GLU A 126 17.52 9.38 8.67
CA GLU A 126 16.23 8.68 8.74
C GLU A 126 15.05 9.63 9.01
N GLU A 127 15.25 10.63 9.86
CA GLU A 127 14.29 11.71 10.12
C GLU A 127 13.88 12.48 8.86
N ASP A 128 14.86 12.78 7.99
CA ASP A 128 14.63 13.52 6.75
C ASP A 128 13.79 12.69 5.76
N LYS A 129 13.99 11.36 5.73
CA LYS A 129 13.21 10.44 4.90
C LYS A 129 11.76 10.35 5.36
N LEU A 130 11.53 10.25 6.67
CA LEU A 130 10.18 10.22 7.23
C LEU A 130 9.45 11.57 7.02
N ALA A 131 10.14 12.69 7.24
CA ALA A 131 9.60 14.02 6.95
C ALA A 131 9.26 14.17 5.46
N GLY A 132 10.11 13.63 4.57
CA GLY A 132 9.86 13.54 3.13
C GLY A 132 8.59 12.76 2.81
N TYR A 133 8.41 11.58 3.43
CA TYR A 133 7.21 10.75 3.31
C TYR A 133 5.94 11.51 3.71
N ILE A 134 5.92 12.11 4.90
CA ILE A 134 4.75 12.84 5.40
C ILE A 134 4.42 14.04 4.51
N SER A 135 5.45 14.77 4.07
CA SER A 135 5.26 15.89 3.13
C SER A 135 4.66 15.43 1.81
N PHE A 136 5.10 14.26 1.31
CA PHE A 136 4.58 13.69 0.07
C PHE A 136 3.11 13.32 0.17
N LEU A 137 2.68 12.67 1.23
CA LEU A 137 1.27 12.32 1.43
C LEU A 137 0.37 13.57 1.42
N LYS A 138 0.85 14.67 2.01
CA LYS A 138 0.12 15.95 2.06
C LYS A 138 0.09 16.69 0.73
N THR A 139 1.20 16.68 -0.01
CA THR A 139 1.40 17.54 -1.19
C THR A 139 1.26 16.82 -2.53
N GLY A 140 1.48 15.51 -2.55
CA GLY A 140 1.42 14.64 -3.72
C GLY A 140 0.11 14.78 -4.50
N PRO A 141 -1.07 14.63 -3.88
CA PRO A 141 -2.35 14.77 -4.58
C PRO A 141 -2.52 16.12 -5.28
N LYS A 142 -2.03 17.22 -4.66
CA LYS A 142 -2.09 18.57 -5.25
C LYS A 142 -1.13 18.70 -6.43
N LEU A 143 0.08 18.15 -6.29
CA LEU A 143 1.11 18.20 -7.32
C LEU A 143 0.68 17.46 -8.59
N LEU A 144 0.07 16.28 -8.42
CA LEU A 144 -0.26 15.43 -9.57
C LEU A 144 -1.33 16.03 -10.46
N LYS A 145 -2.18 16.97 -9.97
CA LYS A 145 -3.18 17.69 -10.78
C LYS A 145 -2.58 18.38 -12.00
N PHE A 146 -1.33 18.81 -11.92
CA PHE A 146 -0.63 19.54 -12.98
C PHE A 146 0.26 18.63 -13.86
N VAL A 147 0.27 17.33 -13.60
CA VAL A 147 1.13 16.36 -14.29
C VAL A 147 0.29 15.46 -15.21
N PRO A 148 0.69 15.24 -16.48
CA PRO A 148 0.00 14.34 -17.39
C PRO A 148 -0.18 12.94 -16.79
N VAL A 149 -1.43 12.48 -16.72
CA VAL A 149 -1.86 11.24 -16.05
C VAL A 149 -1.00 10.04 -16.43
N LYS A 150 -0.79 9.83 -17.74
CA LYS A 150 0.00 8.70 -18.27
C LYS A 150 1.44 8.60 -17.72
N LYS A 151 2.05 9.71 -17.29
CA LYS A 151 3.44 9.74 -16.79
C LYS A 151 3.56 9.36 -15.31
N VAL A 152 2.45 9.43 -14.57
CA VAL A 152 2.43 9.27 -13.10
C VAL A 152 1.29 8.36 -12.64
N GLN A 153 0.76 7.53 -13.54
CA GLN A 153 -0.40 6.68 -13.26
C GLN A 153 -0.17 5.80 -12.04
N ASP A 154 0.98 5.12 -11.97
CA ASP A 154 1.29 4.25 -10.85
C ASP A 154 1.41 5.00 -9.53
N LEU A 155 1.96 6.20 -9.57
CA LEU A 155 2.02 7.06 -8.39
C LEU A 155 0.63 7.54 -7.96
N ARG A 156 -0.24 7.90 -8.90
CA ARG A 156 -1.64 8.25 -8.60
C ARG A 156 -2.36 7.08 -7.96
N ASN A 157 -2.19 5.88 -8.51
CA ASN A 157 -2.78 4.65 -7.97
C ASN A 157 -2.26 4.36 -6.56
N TRP A 158 -0.96 4.55 -6.31
CA TRP A 158 -0.38 4.41 -4.98
C TRP A 158 -1.04 5.36 -3.96
N LEU A 159 -1.29 6.62 -4.32
CA LEU A 159 -2.00 7.58 -3.46
C LEU A 159 -3.48 7.22 -3.25
N ILE A 160 -4.15 6.65 -4.26
CA ILE A 160 -5.54 6.18 -4.14
C ILE A 160 -5.61 5.00 -3.14
N ILE A 161 -4.72 4.02 -3.30
CA ILE A 161 -4.59 2.87 -2.40
C ILE A 161 -4.29 3.33 -0.98
N TYR A 162 -3.34 4.25 -0.81
CA TYR A 162 -3.06 4.87 0.48
C TYR A 162 -4.29 5.59 1.05
N GLY A 163 -5.04 6.30 0.21
CA GLY A 163 -6.26 6.99 0.62
C GLY A 163 -7.32 6.06 1.22
N TYR A 164 -7.50 4.86 0.63
CA TYR A 164 -8.36 3.83 1.21
C TYR A 164 -7.80 3.26 2.51
N TRP A 165 -6.51 2.91 2.54
CA TRP A 165 -5.87 2.39 3.75
C TRP A 165 -6.00 3.38 4.92
N ASN A 166 -5.63 4.64 4.69
CA ASN A 166 -5.63 5.69 5.70
C ASN A 166 -7.04 6.11 6.14
N ALA A 167 -8.07 5.89 5.31
CA ALA A 167 -9.46 6.10 5.73
C ALA A 167 -9.92 5.06 6.77
N GLY A 168 -9.28 3.88 6.79
CA GLY A 168 -9.59 2.77 7.70
C GLY A 168 -11.01 2.20 7.49
N GLY A 169 -11.39 1.18 8.24
CA GLY A 169 -12.72 0.57 8.10
C GLY A 169 -12.79 -0.54 7.05
N THR A 170 -13.74 -1.45 7.24
CA THR A 170 -13.88 -2.69 6.45
C THR A 170 -14.09 -2.39 4.96
N GLU A 171 -14.97 -1.44 4.65
CA GLU A 171 -15.35 -1.09 3.28
C GLU A 171 -14.19 -0.46 2.51
N ASN A 172 -13.43 0.42 3.18
CA ASN A 172 -12.28 1.06 2.54
C ASN A 172 -11.16 0.06 2.28
N VAL A 173 -10.87 -0.85 3.21
CA VAL A 173 -9.87 -1.90 3.00
C VAL A 173 -10.31 -2.88 1.89
N ALA A 174 -11.60 -3.21 1.80
CA ALA A 174 -12.12 -4.01 0.69
C ALA A 174 -11.97 -3.28 -0.66
N ALA A 175 -12.31 -1.99 -0.71
CA ALA A 175 -12.15 -1.16 -1.89
C ALA A 175 -10.68 -1.02 -2.31
N MET A 176 -9.76 -0.89 -1.35
CA MET A 176 -8.31 -0.93 -1.61
C MET A 176 -7.90 -2.22 -2.33
N CYS A 177 -8.38 -3.38 -1.87
CA CYS A 177 -8.12 -4.67 -2.50
C CYS A 177 -8.71 -4.75 -3.91
N TRP A 178 -9.91 -4.20 -4.14
CA TRP A 178 -10.50 -4.14 -5.49
C TRP A 178 -9.72 -3.23 -6.44
N VAL A 179 -9.19 -2.09 -5.97
CA VAL A 179 -8.32 -1.23 -6.78
C VAL A 179 -7.06 -1.98 -7.22
N LEU A 180 -6.45 -2.75 -6.31
CA LEU A 180 -5.31 -3.60 -6.64
C LEU A 180 -5.67 -4.68 -7.66
N ALA A 181 -6.78 -5.37 -7.41
CA ALA A 181 -7.29 -6.43 -8.27
C ALA A 181 -7.54 -5.94 -9.71
N GLU A 182 -8.24 -4.81 -9.86
CA GLU A 182 -8.55 -4.20 -11.15
C GLU A 182 -7.31 -3.70 -11.89
N LYS A 183 -6.47 -2.92 -11.20
CA LYS A 183 -5.44 -2.11 -11.87
C LYS A 183 -4.12 -2.84 -12.06
N TYR A 184 -3.87 -3.89 -11.28
CA TYR A 184 -2.55 -4.55 -11.24
C TYR A 184 -2.59 -6.07 -11.28
N LEU A 185 -3.75 -6.70 -11.06
CA LEU A 185 -3.89 -8.16 -11.10
C LEU A 185 -4.76 -8.65 -12.26
N ASP A 186 -5.18 -7.73 -13.14
CA ASP A 186 -6.03 -7.99 -14.31
C ASP A 186 -7.33 -8.75 -13.97
N LEU A 187 -7.87 -8.52 -12.78
CA LEU A 187 -9.12 -9.13 -12.34
C LEU A 187 -10.31 -8.22 -12.63
N LYS A 188 -11.43 -8.83 -12.98
CA LYS A 188 -12.70 -8.13 -13.09
C LYS A 188 -13.26 -7.92 -11.69
N VAL A 189 -13.51 -6.66 -11.35
CA VAL A 189 -14.21 -6.24 -10.13
C VAL A 189 -15.45 -5.44 -10.52
N GLY A 190 -16.44 -5.38 -9.62
CA GLY A 190 -17.60 -4.50 -9.78
C GLY A 190 -17.25 -3.03 -9.60
N GLU A 191 -18.28 -2.22 -9.37
CA GLU A 191 -18.09 -0.80 -9.03
C GLU A 191 -17.30 -0.67 -7.71
N ILE A 192 -16.17 0.04 -7.75
CA ILE A 192 -15.36 0.32 -6.57
C ILE A 192 -15.91 1.60 -5.90
N PRO A 193 -16.47 1.51 -4.68
CA PRO A 193 -17.01 2.69 -4.01
C PRO A 193 -15.90 3.67 -3.63
N PRO A 194 -16.16 5.00 -3.62
CA PRO A 194 -15.21 5.98 -3.14
C PRO A 194 -14.92 5.80 -1.65
N THR A 195 -13.87 6.45 -1.14
CA THR A 195 -13.51 6.35 0.29
C THR A 195 -14.65 6.82 1.21
N CYS A 196 -15.07 5.94 2.11
CA CYS A 196 -16.01 6.24 3.18
C CYS A 196 -15.25 6.95 4.32
N GLY A 197 -15.68 8.14 4.73
CA GLY A 197 -14.88 8.99 5.63
C GLY A 197 -14.94 8.59 7.10
N ASN A 198 -13.78 8.43 7.73
CA ASN A 198 -13.53 8.89 9.10
C ASN A 198 -12.34 9.87 9.08
N SER A 199 -12.67 11.16 9.08
CA SER A 199 -11.71 12.25 9.03
C SER A 199 -11.02 12.43 10.39
N GLN A 200 -9.84 11.83 10.58
CA GLN A 200 -8.85 12.41 11.51
C GLN A 200 -7.90 13.39 10.81
N TYR A 201 -7.76 13.30 9.47
CA TYR A 201 -6.87 14.16 8.68
C TYR A 201 -7.54 14.95 7.53
N GLY A 202 -8.86 15.18 7.59
CA GLY A 202 -9.51 16.18 6.72
C GLY A 202 -9.52 15.85 5.22
N PHE A 203 -9.41 14.57 4.85
CA PHE A 203 -9.62 14.11 3.48
C PHE A 203 -11.03 13.52 3.34
N THR A 204 -12.02 14.36 3.10
CA THR A 204 -13.30 13.88 2.55
C THR A 204 -13.15 13.67 1.05
N ALA A 205 -13.72 12.57 0.53
CA ALA A 205 -13.74 12.21 -0.90
C ALA A 205 -14.19 13.38 -1.82
N SER A 206 -14.97 14.33 -1.27
CA SER A 206 -15.40 15.56 -1.96
C SER A 206 -14.28 16.55 -2.34
N ARG A 207 -13.03 16.38 -1.89
CA ARG A 207 -11.92 17.34 -2.16
C ARG A 207 -10.81 16.84 -3.07
N LEU A 208 -10.95 15.65 -3.69
CA LEU A 208 -10.06 15.19 -4.76
C LEU A 208 -10.74 15.17 -6.15
N PRO A 209 -11.28 16.30 -6.65
CA PRO A 209 -11.66 16.36 -8.06
C PRO A 209 -10.39 16.23 -8.92
N GLY A 210 -10.36 15.25 -9.83
CA GLY A 210 -9.30 15.04 -10.84
C GLY A 210 -8.36 13.83 -10.61
N LEU A 211 -8.74 12.86 -9.77
CA LEU A 211 -8.01 11.58 -9.61
C LEU A 211 -8.77 10.35 -10.13
N PHE A 212 -10.03 10.53 -10.53
CA PHE A 212 -10.79 9.60 -11.36
C PHE A 212 -10.91 10.17 -12.76
#